data_AF-A0A183MGC5-F1
#
_entry.id   AF-A0A183MGC5-F1
#
_cell.length_a   1.000
_cell.length_b   1.000
_cell.length_c   1.000
_cell.angle_alpha   90.00
_cell.angle_beta   90.00
_cell.angle_gamma   90.00
#
_symmetry.space_group_name_H-M   'P 1'
#
loop_
_entity.id
_entity.type
_entity.pdbx_description
1 polymer ?
#
loop_
_entity_poly.entity_id
_entity_poly.type
_entity_poly.pdbx_seq_one_letter_code
_entity_poly.pdbx_strand_id
1 'polypeptide(L)'
;MIILMKFNRRNRYSFIELASETNIPERELKRSLMALALGRCSQRILCKEPKTRDIESTDIFYVNDSFVSKHIKVRVQSITVKESEPERQETRTKVDENRRYVIEATIVRVMKARKTLSHGQLVVEVIEQLKSRFVPTPLMIKQRIESLIEREFLARLEDDRRVYKYLA
;
A
#
# COMPACT_ATOMS: atom_id res chain seq x y z
N MET A 1 -12.99 -16.50 14.13
CA MET A 1 -13.74 -17.57 14.81
C MET A 1 -13.34 -17.71 16.27
N ILE A 2 -12.04 -17.65 16.61
CA ILE A 2 -11.51 -17.78 17.97
C ILE A 2 -12.19 -16.82 18.98
N ILE A 3 -12.39 -15.55 18.60
CA ILE A 3 -13.02 -14.53 19.46
C ILE A 3 -14.45 -14.93 19.88
N LEU A 4 -15.30 -15.32 18.93
CA LEU A 4 -16.70 -15.67 19.22
C LEU A 4 -16.82 -16.90 20.12
N MET A 5 -15.92 -17.87 19.96
CA MET A 5 -15.92 -19.09 20.78
C MET A 5 -15.63 -18.83 22.26
N LYS A 6 -14.95 -17.72 22.60
CA LYS A 6 -14.73 -17.33 24.00
C LYS A 6 -16.04 -17.05 24.73
N PHE A 7 -17.02 -16.48 24.02
CA PHE A 7 -18.32 -16.14 24.60
C PHE A 7 -19.18 -17.35 24.96
N ASN A 8 -18.82 -18.56 24.52
CA ASN A 8 -19.47 -19.80 24.96
C ASN A 8 -19.12 -20.17 26.42
N ARG A 9 -18.03 -19.61 26.97
CA ARG A 9 -17.59 -19.88 28.35
C ARG A 9 -17.96 -18.76 29.31
N ARG A 10 -17.89 -17.51 28.85
CA ARG A 10 -18.19 -16.32 29.64
C ARG A 10 -18.93 -15.30 28.78
N ASN A 11 -19.96 -14.68 29.33
CA ASN A 11 -20.81 -13.77 28.56
C ASN A 11 -20.18 -12.40 28.33
N ARG A 12 -19.15 -12.04 29.09
CA ARG A 12 -18.50 -10.72 29.07
C ARG A 12 -17.00 -10.86 29.11
N TYR A 13 -16.31 -10.09 28.28
CA TYR A 13 -14.85 -10.00 28.24
C TYR A 13 -14.38 -8.58 28.00
N SER A 14 -13.32 -8.16 28.68
CA SER A 14 -12.59 -6.94 28.34
C SER A 14 -11.68 -7.14 27.11
N PHE A 15 -11.26 -6.04 26.49
CA PHE A 15 -10.28 -6.09 25.39
C PHE A 15 -8.97 -6.76 25.82
N ILE A 16 -8.45 -6.44 27.00
CA ILE A 16 -7.20 -7.02 27.53
C ILE A 16 -7.34 -8.53 27.75
N GLU A 17 -8.45 -8.99 28.32
CA GLU A 17 -8.69 -10.42 28.51
C GLU A 17 -8.80 -11.15 27.17
N LEU A 18 -9.48 -10.56 26.18
CA LEU A 18 -9.52 -11.15 24.84
C LEU A 18 -8.13 -11.21 24.21
N ALA A 19 -7.30 -10.18 24.37
CA ALA A 19 -5.93 -10.15 23.85
C ALA A 19 -5.07 -11.25 24.48
N SER A 20 -5.07 -11.36 25.81
CA SER A 20 -4.28 -12.35 26.52
C SER A 20 -4.74 -13.79 26.24
N GLU A 21 -6.06 -14.00 26.16
CA GLU A 21 -6.63 -15.34 25.99
C GLU A 21 -6.64 -15.85 24.55
N THR A 22 -6.62 -14.96 23.56
CA THR A 22 -6.62 -15.33 22.13
C THR A 22 -5.24 -15.26 21.51
N ASN A 23 -4.29 -14.56 22.16
CA ASN A 23 -2.94 -14.30 21.67
C ASN A 23 -2.93 -13.68 20.25
N ILE A 24 -3.95 -12.89 19.94
CA ILE A 24 -4.07 -12.16 18.68
C ILE A 24 -3.40 -10.78 18.87
N PRO A 25 -2.56 -10.32 17.92
CA PRO A 25 -1.98 -8.98 17.98
C PRO A 25 -3.06 -7.90 18.16
N GLU A 26 -2.83 -6.93 19.04
CA GLU A 26 -3.86 -5.94 19.41
C GLU A 26 -4.46 -5.21 18.21
N ARG A 27 -3.65 -4.89 17.20
CA ARG A 27 -4.09 -4.25 15.94
C ARG A 27 -5.13 -5.10 15.20
N GLU A 28 -4.90 -6.41 15.11
CA GLU A 28 -5.80 -7.35 14.45
C GLU A 28 -7.03 -7.66 15.29
N LEU A 29 -6.86 -7.72 16.62
CA LEU A 29 -7.96 -7.93 17.56
C LEU A 29 -8.93 -6.74 17.53
N LYS A 30 -8.43 -5.50 17.62
CA LYS A 30 -9.25 -4.28 17.48
C LYS A 30 -10.01 -4.29 16.16
N ARG A 31 -9.35 -4.66 15.06
CA ARG A 31 -9.98 -4.76 13.74
C ARG A 31 -11.12 -5.78 13.71
N SER A 32 -10.88 -6.95 14.28
CA SER A 32 -11.87 -8.02 14.33
C SER A 32 -13.07 -7.64 15.20
N LEU A 33 -12.82 -7.02 16.36
CA LEU A 33 -13.86 -6.53 17.26
C LEU A 33 -14.65 -5.36 16.66
N MET A 34 -14.00 -4.45 15.92
CA MET A 34 -14.72 -3.40 15.20
C MET A 34 -15.71 -4.00 14.17
N ALA A 35 -15.32 -5.06 13.46
CA ALA A 35 -16.20 -5.72 12.49
C ALA A 35 -17.41 -6.40 13.16
N LEU A 36 -17.20 -6.96 14.35
CA LEU A 36 -18.22 -7.70 15.10
C LEU A 36 -19.14 -6.81 15.95
N ALA A 37 -18.63 -5.70 16.49
CA ALA A 37 -19.33 -4.86 17.46
C ALA A 37 -19.71 -3.47 16.93
N LEU A 38 -18.91 -2.89 16.04
CA LEU A 38 -19.07 -1.51 15.56
C LEU A 38 -19.54 -1.43 14.10
N GLY A 39 -19.82 -2.57 13.45
CA GLY A 39 -20.35 -2.63 12.09
C GLY A 39 -21.77 -2.05 11.93
N ARG A 40 -22.42 -2.37 10.80
CA ARG A 40 -23.84 -2.02 10.59
C ARG A 40 -24.69 -2.69 11.65
N CYS A 41 -25.74 -2.04 12.15
CA CYS A 41 -26.59 -2.60 13.21
C CYS A 41 -27.13 -4.01 12.87
N SER A 42 -27.45 -4.28 11.60
CA SER A 42 -27.87 -5.59 11.08
C SER A 42 -26.76 -6.66 11.02
N GLN A 43 -25.54 -6.33 11.46
CA GLN A 43 -24.37 -7.20 11.47
C GLN A 43 -23.62 -7.17 12.82
N ARG A 44 -24.15 -6.45 13.83
CA ARG A 44 -23.54 -6.36 15.17
C ARG A 44 -23.87 -7.60 15.99
N ILE A 45 -22.98 -8.57 15.93
CA ILE A 45 -23.07 -9.81 16.71
C ILE A 45 -22.66 -9.55 18.16
N LEU A 46 -21.73 -8.61 18.37
CA LEU A 46 -21.27 -8.21 19.68
C LEU A 46 -21.76 -6.79 20.03
N CYS A 47 -21.94 -6.55 21.32
CA CYS A 47 -22.15 -5.25 21.91
C CYS A 47 -20.86 -4.80 22.61
N LYS A 48 -20.73 -3.48 22.77
CA LYS A 48 -19.58 -2.84 23.41
C LYS A 48 -20.06 -1.82 24.45
N GLU A 49 -19.42 -1.82 25.61
CA GLU A 49 -19.57 -0.82 26.66
C GLU A 49 -18.21 -0.19 27.01
N PRO A 50 -18.07 1.15 26.93
CA PRO A 50 -19.04 2.16 26.48
C PRO A 50 -19.31 2.12 24.97
N LYS A 51 -20.45 2.66 24.51
CA LYS A 51 -20.86 2.69 23.09
C LYS A 51 -20.11 3.78 22.28
N THR A 52 -18.79 3.71 22.27
CA THR A 52 -17.89 4.62 21.54
C THR A 52 -17.41 4.01 20.23
N ARG A 53 -16.88 4.84 19.33
CA ARG A 53 -16.34 4.42 18.03
C ARG A 53 -14.93 3.81 18.14
N ASP A 54 -14.16 4.18 19.15
CA ASP A 54 -12.76 3.77 19.32
C ASP A 54 -12.65 2.72 20.41
N ILE A 55 -11.87 1.65 20.17
CA ILE A 55 -11.70 0.54 21.12
C ILE A 55 -10.49 0.80 22.03
N GLU A 56 -10.79 0.97 23.32
CA GLU A 56 -9.87 1.09 24.44
C GLU A 56 -9.67 -0.25 25.14
N SER A 57 -8.58 -0.34 25.91
CA SER A 57 -8.16 -1.57 26.56
C SER A 57 -9.11 -2.05 27.68
N THR A 58 -9.86 -1.13 28.27
CA THR A 58 -10.84 -1.42 29.34
C THR A 58 -12.25 -1.69 28.83
N ASP A 59 -12.48 -1.62 27.51
CA ASP A 59 -13.80 -1.79 26.92
C ASP A 59 -14.29 -3.23 27.07
N ILE A 60 -15.57 -3.36 27.41
CA ILE A 60 -16.24 -4.66 27.64
C ILE A 60 -17.06 -5.02 26.41
N PHE A 61 -16.89 -6.26 25.96
CA PHE A 61 -17.63 -6.87 24.86
C PHE A 61 -18.51 -8.01 25.37
N TYR A 62 -19.68 -8.17 24.76
CA TYR A 62 -20.64 -9.26 25.04
C TYR A 62 -21.51 -9.57 23.83
N VAL A 63 -22.20 -10.71 23.84
CA VAL A 63 -23.07 -11.13 22.74
C VAL A 63 -24.34 -10.27 22.69
N ASN A 64 -24.76 -9.87 21.49
CA ASN A 64 -25.98 -9.10 21.29
C ASN A 64 -27.20 -10.03 21.22
N ASP A 65 -27.84 -10.27 22.36
CA ASP A 65 -29.05 -11.11 22.43
C ASP A 65 -30.28 -10.48 21.75
N SER A 66 -30.25 -9.17 21.48
CA SER A 66 -31.31 -8.45 20.75
C SER A 66 -31.04 -8.37 19.25
N PHE A 67 -30.13 -9.19 18.71
CA PHE A 67 -29.79 -9.19 17.31
C PHE A 67 -30.92 -9.72 16.42
N VAL A 68 -31.31 -8.96 15.39
CA VAL A 68 -32.33 -9.35 14.41
C VAL A 68 -31.78 -9.19 12.99
N SER A 69 -31.94 -10.24 12.17
CA SER A 69 -31.54 -10.25 10.76
C SER A 69 -32.65 -10.82 9.88
N LYS A 70 -32.83 -10.23 8.69
CA LYS A 70 -33.72 -10.76 7.65
C LYS A 70 -33.16 -12.02 6.96
N HIS A 71 -31.87 -12.31 7.15
CA HIS A 71 -31.17 -13.44 6.55
C HIS A 71 -30.66 -14.41 7.61
N ILE A 72 -30.85 -15.71 7.37
CA ILE A 72 -30.30 -16.81 8.20
C ILE A 72 -28.77 -16.78 8.20
N LYS A 73 -28.15 -16.46 7.06
CA LYS A 73 -26.70 -16.29 6.93
C LYS A 73 -26.35 -14.80 6.97
N VAL A 74 -25.73 -14.37 8.06
CA VAL A 74 -25.24 -12.99 8.21
C VAL A 74 -23.78 -12.93 7.78
N ARG A 75 -23.50 -12.15 6.73
CA ARG A 75 -22.12 -11.92 6.28
C ARG A 75 -21.48 -10.85 7.15
N VAL A 76 -20.53 -11.24 8.00
CA VAL A 76 -19.64 -10.30 8.67
C VAL A 76 -18.60 -9.82 7.66
N GLN A 77 -18.67 -8.55 7.27
CA GLN A 77 -17.64 -7.98 6.41
C GLN A 77 -16.40 -7.68 7.25
N SER A 78 -15.26 -8.25 6.87
CA SER A 78 -13.98 -7.81 7.39
C SER A 78 -13.80 -6.33 7.06
N ILE A 79 -13.49 -5.51 8.07
CA ILE A 79 -13.15 -4.11 7.82
C ILE A 79 -11.88 -4.11 6.96
N THR A 80 -12.00 -3.71 5.69
CA THR A 80 -10.86 -3.53 4.80
C THR A 80 -9.96 -2.45 5.38
N VAL A 81 -8.67 -2.75 5.55
CA VAL A 81 -7.68 -1.76 5.95
C VAL A 81 -7.69 -0.69 4.85
N LYS A 82 -8.08 0.55 5.19
CA LYS A 82 -7.44 1.67 4.51
C LYS A 82 -5.98 1.55 4.95
N GLU A 83 -5.08 1.20 4.04
CA GLU A 83 -3.64 1.08 4.33
C GLU A 83 -3.25 2.19 5.30
N SER A 84 -2.66 1.84 6.43
CA SER A 84 -2.15 2.86 7.34
C SER A 84 -1.13 3.70 6.56
N GLU A 85 -1.16 5.02 6.73
CA GLU A 85 -0.24 5.98 6.09
C GLU A 85 1.21 5.47 5.95
N PRO A 86 1.85 4.84 6.97
CA PRO A 86 3.21 4.29 6.82
C PRO A 86 3.33 3.13 5.82
N GLU A 87 2.42 2.14 5.85
CA GLU A 87 2.43 0.99 4.91
C GLU A 87 2.19 1.44 3.46
N ARG A 88 1.33 2.44 3.29
CA ARG A 88 1.05 3.05 1.98
C ARG A 88 2.26 3.80 1.44
N GLN A 89 2.99 4.48 2.32
CA GLN A 89 4.20 5.20 1.95
C GLN A 89 5.33 4.25 1.56
N GLU A 90 5.57 3.18 2.31
CA GLU A 90 6.57 2.17 1.95
C GLU A 90 6.28 1.52 0.60
N THR A 91 5.02 1.20 0.33
CA THR A 91 4.60 0.61 -0.95
C THR A 91 4.84 1.57 -2.11
N ARG A 92 4.55 2.87 -1.92
CA ARG A 92 4.85 3.92 -2.92
C ARG A 92 6.33 4.06 -3.19
N THR A 93 7.16 4.06 -2.15
CA THR A 93 8.62 4.16 -2.28
C THR A 93 9.17 3.01 -3.12
N LYS A 94 8.75 1.77 -2.86
CA LYS A 94 9.17 0.60 -3.64
C LYS A 94 8.73 0.69 -5.11
N VAL A 95 7.53 1.19 -5.38
CA VAL A 95 7.05 1.41 -6.75
C VAL A 95 7.89 2.46 -7.48
N ASP A 96 8.24 3.55 -6.81
CA ASP A 96 9.05 4.61 -7.39
C ASP A 96 10.50 4.19 -7.64
N GLU A 97 11.09 3.37 -6.76
CA GLU A 97 12.40 2.75 -7.00
C GLU A 97 12.37 1.85 -8.23
N ASN A 98 11.37 0.97 -8.37
CA ASN A 98 11.22 0.13 -9.54
C ASN A 98 11.09 0.95 -10.83
N ARG A 99 10.35 2.07 -10.80
CA ARG A 99 10.24 2.99 -11.94
C ARG A 99 11.59 3.59 -12.32
N ARG A 100 12.44 3.96 -11.35
CA ARG A 100 13.79 4.51 -11.62
C ARG A 100 14.63 3.51 -12.41
N TYR A 101 14.68 2.26 -11.98
CA TYR A 101 15.45 1.22 -12.68
C TYR A 101 14.93 0.96 -14.10
N VAL A 102 13.61 0.94 -14.27
CA VAL A 102 12.99 0.74 -15.60
C VAL A 102 13.30 1.90 -16.55
N ILE A 103 13.31 3.14 -16.06
CA ILE A 103 13.70 4.32 -16.85
C ILE A 103 15.18 4.22 -17.27
N GLU A 104 16.10 3.95 -16.33
CA GLU A 104 17.53 3.82 -16.64
C GLU A 104 17.80 2.74 -17.69
N ALA A 105 17.23 1.55 -17.51
CA ALA A 105 17.39 0.46 -18.45
C ALA A 105 16.87 0.81 -19.85
N THR A 106 15.79 1.60 -19.93
CA THR A 106 15.23 2.06 -21.19
C THR A 106 16.11 3.11 -21.87
N ILE A 107 16.63 4.08 -21.10
CA ILE A 107 17.59 5.08 -21.61
C ILE A 107 18.83 4.38 -22.18
N VAL A 108 19.42 3.43 -21.44
CA VAL A 108 20.59 2.68 -21.89
C VAL A 108 20.29 1.89 -23.16
N ARG A 109 19.11 1.24 -23.24
CA ARG A 109 18.70 0.50 -24.45
C ARG A 109 18.59 1.40 -25.68
N VAL A 110 17.95 2.57 -25.55
CA VAL A 110 17.81 3.56 -26.63
C VAL A 110 19.19 4.08 -27.06
N MET A 111 20.00 4.51 -26.10
CA MET A 111 21.32 5.08 -26.38
C MET A 111 22.30 4.05 -26.95
N LYS A 112 22.24 2.79 -26.53
CA LYS A 112 23.04 1.70 -27.09
C LYS A 112 22.75 1.47 -28.58
N ALA A 113 21.49 1.62 -29.00
CA ALA A 113 21.06 1.47 -30.38
C ALA A 113 21.37 2.70 -31.24
N ARG A 114 21.12 3.91 -30.73
CA ARG A 114 21.30 5.17 -31.49
C ARG A 114 22.73 5.70 -31.48
N LYS A 115 23.54 5.32 -30.49
CA LYS A 115 24.89 5.81 -30.16
C LYS A 115 24.98 7.29 -29.79
N THR A 116 24.27 8.15 -30.51
CA THR A 116 24.17 9.59 -30.26
C THR A 116 22.72 10.04 -30.41
N LEU A 117 22.21 10.85 -29.50
CA LEU A 117 20.82 11.34 -29.56
C LEU A 117 20.67 12.68 -28.84
N SER A 118 19.84 13.57 -29.38
CA SER A 118 19.50 14.83 -28.71
C SER A 118 18.60 14.59 -27.49
N HIS A 119 18.67 15.47 -26.49
CA HIS A 119 17.87 15.38 -25.27
C HIS A 119 16.38 15.27 -25.55
N GLY A 120 15.85 16.13 -26.44
CA GLY A 120 14.43 16.12 -26.80
C GLY A 120 14.00 14.79 -27.41
N GLN A 121 14.77 14.25 -28.35
CA GLN A 121 14.48 12.96 -28.99
C GLN A 121 14.58 11.79 -28.00
N LEU A 122 15.60 11.80 -27.13
CA LEU A 122 15.76 10.77 -26.10
C LEU A 122 14.56 10.74 -25.13
N VAL A 123 14.11 11.91 -24.67
CA VAL A 123 12.95 12.02 -23.78
C VAL A 123 11.69 11.45 -24.46
N VAL A 124 11.44 11.82 -25.72
CA VAL A 124 10.28 11.32 -26.48
C VAL A 124 10.34 9.80 -26.67
N GLU A 125 11.49 9.25 -27.09
CA GLU A 125 11.64 7.81 -27.34
C GLU A 125 11.50 6.99 -26.05
N VAL A 126 12.01 7.50 -24.92
CA VAL A 126 11.87 6.84 -23.60
C VAL A 126 10.41 6.86 -23.12
N ILE A 127 9.70 8.00 -23.25
CA ILE A 127 8.28 8.07 -22.90
C ILE A 127 7.47 7.10 -23.75
N GLU A 128 7.73 7.06 -25.06
CA GLU A 128 7.02 6.21 -26.00
C GLU A 128 7.20 4.71 -25.70
N GLN A 129 8.40 4.28 -25.29
CA GLN A 129 8.64 2.89 -24.88
C GLN A 129 8.00 2.54 -23.53
N LEU A 130 7.87 3.51 -22.62
CA LEU A 130 7.38 3.27 -21.26
C LEU A 130 5.87 3.44 -21.09
N LYS A 131 5.20 4.17 -22.00
CA LYS A 131 3.78 4.54 -21.89
C LYS A 131 2.82 3.36 -21.65
N SER A 132 3.17 2.16 -22.09
CA SER A 132 2.38 0.93 -21.87
C SER A 132 2.36 0.48 -20.40
N ARG A 133 3.37 0.88 -19.61
CA ARG A 133 3.52 0.52 -18.19
C ARG A 133 3.23 1.71 -17.27
N PHE A 134 3.78 2.87 -17.59
CA PHE A 134 3.54 4.14 -16.90
C PHE A 134 4.07 5.31 -17.72
N VAL A 135 3.62 6.53 -17.41
CA VAL A 135 4.08 7.75 -18.08
C VAL A 135 5.11 8.46 -17.18
N PRO A 136 6.42 8.34 -17.45
CA PRO A 136 7.43 9.09 -16.70
C PRO A 136 7.35 10.59 -17.01
N THR A 137 7.61 11.43 -16.01
CA THR A 137 7.73 12.87 -16.25
C THR A 137 9.11 13.19 -16.86
N PRO A 138 9.23 14.26 -17.68
CA PRO A 138 10.52 14.67 -18.23
C PRO A 138 11.60 14.92 -17.16
N LEU A 139 11.20 15.38 -15.97
CA LEU A 139 12.10 15.58 -14.84
C LEU A 139 12.71 14.26 -14.34
N MET A 140 11.91 13.19 -14.23
CA MET A 140 12.40 11.87 -13.83
C MET A 140 13.43 11.33 -14.82
N ILE A 141 13.16 11.47 -16.12
CA ILE A 141 14.08 11.05 -17.19
C ILE A 141 15.38 11.85 -17.10
N LYS A 142 15.30 13.18 -16.94
CA LYS A 142 16.47 14.05 -16.78
C LYS A 142 17.34 13.62 -15.60
N GLN A 143 16.76 13.40 -14.43
CA GLN A 143 17.49 12.92 -13.24
C GLN A 143 18.21 11.59 -13.48
N ARG A 144 17.60 10.68 -14.26
CA ARG A 144 18.22 9.40 -14.62
C ARG A 144 19.34 9.55 -15.64
N ILE A 145 19.21 10.48 -16.59
CA ILE A 145 20.29 10.81 -17.54
C ILE A 145 21.53 11.33 -16.79
N GLU A 146 21.36 12.26 -15.84
CA GLU A 146 22.51 12.77 -15.07
C GLU A 146 23.20 11.66 -14.29
N SER A 147 22.43 10.77 -13.63
CA SER A 147 22.99 9.61 -12.92
C SER A 147 23.73 8.64 -13.85
N LEU A 148 23.27 8.47 -15.10
CA LEU A 148 23.97 7.65 -16.10
C LEU A 148 25.24 8.33 -16.65
N ILE A 149 25.31 9.67 -16.63
CA ILE A 149 26.53 10.42 -16.96
C ILE A 149 27.56 10.28 -15.83
N GLU A 150 27.14 10.43 -14.57
CA GLU A 150 27.99 10.23 -13.38
C GLU A 150 28.60 8.83 -13.33
N ARG A 151 27.87 7.82 -13.83
CA ARG A 151 28.30 6.42 -13.93
C ARG A 151 28.99 6.08 -15.26
N GLU A 152 29.33 7.09 -16.06
CA GLU A 152 30.07 6.96 -17.32
C GLU A 152 29.40 6.07 -18.39
N PHE A 153 28.08 5.85 -18.32
CA PHE A 153 27.33 5.19 -19.40
C PHE A 153 27.04 6.14 -20.57
N LEU A 154 26.93 7.44 -20.27
CA LEU A 154 26.63 8.50 -21.22
C LEU A 154 27.61 9.66 -21.04
N ALA A 155 27.92 10.37 -22.12
CA ALA A 155 28.57 11.68 -22.08
C ALA A 155 27.77 12.71 -22.85
N ARG A 156 27.97 13.99 -22.53
CA ARG A 156 27.54 15.09 -23.39
C ARG A 156 28.60 15.30 -24.46
N LEU A 157 28.19 15.60 -25.69
CA LEU A 157 29.15 16.03 -26.71
C LEU A 157 29.76 17.38 -26.33
N GLU A 158 31.04 17.57 -26.66
CA GLU A 158 31.78 18.80 -26.38
C GLU A 158 31.21 19.99 -27.14
N ASP A 159 30.78 19.75 -28.38
CA ASP A 159 30.27 20.76 -29.32
C ASP A 159 28.81 21.14 -29.03
N ASP A 160 27.98 20.18 -28.60
CA ASP A 160 26.60 20.43 -28.17
C ASP A 160 26.22 19.63 -26.92
N ARG A 161 26.08 20.35 -25.81
CA ARG A 161 25.65 19.78 -24.51
C ARG A 161 24.21 19.23 -24.50
N ARG A 162 23.41 19.50 -25.53
CA ARG A 162 22.05 18.95 -25.71
C ARG A 162 22.08 17.58 -26.36
N VAL A 163 23.22 17.12 -26.85
CA VAL A 163 23.38 15.80 -27.47
C VAL A 163 24.16 14.89 -26.53
N TYR A 164 23.63 13.68 -26.34
CA TYR A 164 24.26 12.64 -25.54
C TYR A 164 24.92 11.61 -26.45
N LYS A 165 26.03 11.04 -25.98
CA LYS A 165 26.79 9.95 -26.59
C LYS A 165 26.82 8.77 -25.63
N TYR A 166 26.62 7.57 -26.15
CA TYR A 166 26.77 6.32 -25.41
C TYR A 166 28.24 5.92 -25.31
N LEU A 167 28.69 5.52 -24.11
CA LEU A 167 30.11 5.23 -23.83
C LEU A 167 30.42 3.74 -23.58
N ALA A 168 29.42 2.93 -23.24
CA ALA A 168 29.58 1.52 -22.88
C ALA A 168 29.31 0.52 -24.03
#